data_AF-A0AAI9XLZ0-F1
#
_entry.id   AF-A0AAI9XLZ0-F1
#
_cell.length_a   1.000
_cell.length_b   1.000
_cell.length_c   1.000
_cell.angle_alpha   90.00
_cell.angle_beta   90.00
_cell.angle_gamma   90.00
#
_symmetry.space_group_name_H-M   'P 1'
#
loop_
_entity.id
_entity.type
_entity.pdbx_description
1 polymer ?
#
loop_
_entity_poly.entity_id
_entity_poly.type
_entity_poly.pdbx_seq_one_letter_code
_entity_poly.pdbx_strand_id
1 'polypeptide(L)'
;MFENVCSNAVAGGIDLAGLFPRYLDIRRGALLTFAAAWIIQPWQLINQAATFVAVLNSFAVFLAPIMGVMVCDYFVLRRRRVRLTHLFSPEGSDYWYQHGINWRVIPCWVAGWAPTVGGLIGYQQYGKFTASEAAKLGVIPCEEEAAVSESGKEEGIVTLAGETSEDARGEERRWWNLRRR
;
A
#
# COMPACT_ATOMS: atom_id res chain seq x y z
N MET A 1 -22.08 0.45 -7.21
CA MET A 1 -21.97 0.31 -5.74
C MET A 1 -22.28 -1.11 -5.28
N PHE A 2 -23.42 -1.68 -5.67
CA PHE A 2 -23.80 -3.05 -5.30
C PHE A 2 -22.76 -4.11 -5.70
N GLU A 3 -22.22 -4.03 -6.92
CA GLU A 3 -21.21 -4.98 -7.42
C GLU A 3 -19.94 -5.02 -6.57
N ASN A 4 -19.37 -3.86 -6.21
CA ASN A 4 -18.16 -3.80 -5.37
C ASN A 4 -18.40 -4.42 -4.00
N VAL A 5 -19.56 -4.15 -3.41
CA VAL A 5 -19.94 -4.67 -2.10
C VAL A 5 -20.15 -6.19 -2.15
N CYS A 6 -20.85 -6.69 -3.16
CA CYS A 6 -21.09 -8.12 -3.33
C CYS A 6 -19.80 -8.89 -3.65
N SER A 7 -18.95 -8.38 -4.54
CA SER A 7 -17.69 -9.05 -4.91
C SER A 7 -16.76 -9.23 -3.71
N ASN A 8 -16.59 -8.18 -2.90
CA ASN A 8 -15.72 -8.22 -1.72
C ASN A 8 -16.29 -9.11 -0.61
N ALA A 9 -17.61 -9.07 -0.38
CA ALA A 9 -18.25 -9.91 0.62
C ALA A 9 -18.27 -11.39 0.23
N VAL A 10 -18.43 -11.71 -1.06
CA VAL A 10 -18.37 -13.09 -1.56
C VAL A 10 -16.94 -13.63 -1.46
N ALA A 11 -15.93 -12.85 -1.86
CA ALA A 11 -14.53 -13.25 -1.72
C ALA A 11 -14.18 -13.53 -0.25
N GLY A 12 -14.49 -12.60 0.65
CA GLY A 12 -14.25 -12.79 2.08
C GLY A 12 -15.05 -13.95 2.69
N GLY A 13 -16.27 -14.19 2.21
CA GLY A 13 -17.10 -15.32 2.63
C GLY A 13 -16.53 -16.68 2.19
N ILE A 14 -15.92 -16.76 1.01
CA ILE A 14 -15.24 -17.97 0.52
C ILE A 14 -14.00 -18.26 1.35
N ASP A 15 -13.17 -17.25 1.59
CA ASP A 15 -11.93 -17.41 2.39
C ASP A 15 -12.25 -17.92 3.80
N LEU A 16 -13.28 -17.36 4.43
CA LEU A 16 -13.66 -17.72 5.79
C LEU A 16 -14.35 -19.10 5.88
N ALA A 17 -15.14 -19.47 4.87
CA ALA A 17 -15.72 -20.80 4.77
C ALA A 17 -14.64 -21.87 4.52
N GLY A 18 -13.57 -21.54 3.80
CA GLY A 18 -12.42 -22.42 3.61
C GLY A 18 -11.60 -22.65 4.89
N LEU A 19 -11.51 -21.64 5.76
CA LEU A 19 -10.75 -21.72 7.01
C LEU A 19 -11.46 -22.54 8.10
N PHE A 20 -12.79 -22.36 8.24
CA PHE A 20 -13.59 -23.05 9.26
C PHE A 20 -14.85 -23.69 8.66
N PRO A 21 -14.69 -24.73 7.81
CA PRO A 21 -15.80 -25.31 7.04
C PRO A 21 -16.88 -25.96 7.92
N ARG A 22 -16.55 -26.32 9.17
CA ARG A 22 -17.51 -26.90 10.12
C ARG A 22 -18.45 -25.87 10.74
N TYR A 23 -18.07 -24.60 10.79
CA TYR A 23 -18.82 -23.55 11.52
C TYR A 23 -19.38 -22.47 10.59
N LEU A 24 -18.78 -22.24 9.43
CA LEU A 24 -19.04 -21.07 8.59
C LEU A 24 -19.42 -21.48 7.17
N ASP A 25 -20.62 -21.09 6.76
CA ASP A 25 -21.08 -21.10 5.37
C ASP A 25 -20.73 -19.77 4.68
N ILE A 26 -20.67 -19.74 3.34
CA ILE A 26 -20.37 -18.53 2.55
C ILE A 26 -21.26 -17.34 2.96
N ARG A 27 -22.56 -17.58 3.22
CA ARG A 27 -23.50 -16.54 3.66
C ARG A 27 -23.17 -15.98 5.04
N ARG A 28 -22.80 -16.87 5.98
CA ARG A 28 -22.41 -16.49 7.35
C ARG A 28 -21.04 -15.80 7.37
N GLY A 29 -20.13 -16.26 6.52
CA GLY A 29 -18.81 -15.66 6.34
C GLY A 29 -18.88 -14.27 5.72
N ALA A 30 -19.74 -14.06 4.72
CA ALA A 30 -19.99 -12.74 4.16
C ALA A 30 -20.48 -11.76 5.25
N LEU A 31 -21.39 -12.18 6.13
CA LEU A 31 -21.87 -11.35 7.24
C LEU A 31 -20.74 -10.98 8.23
N LEU A 32 -19.84 -11.92 8.54
CA LEU A 32 -18.65 -11.65 9.36
C LEU A 32 -17.70 -10.66 8.69
N THR A 33 -17.51 -10.75 7.37
CA THR A 33 -16.65 -9.82 6.63
C THR A 33 -17.22 -8.39 6.64
N PHE A 34 -18.55 -8.24 6.57
CA PHE A 34 -19.21 -6.94 6.77
C PHE A 34 -18.99 -6.38 8.17
N ALA A 35 -19.10 -7.22 9.21
CA ALA A 35 -18.82 -6.79 10.58
C ALA A 35 -17.35 -6.35 10.74
N ALA A 36 -16.41 -7.07 10.16
CA ALA A 36 -14.99 -6.72 10.18
C ALA A 36 -14.72 -5.39 9.46
N ALA A 37 -15.34 -5.16 8.30
CA ALA A 37 -15.21 -3.90 7.56
C ALA A 37 -15.72 -2.69 8.38
N TRP A 38 -16.78 -2.86 9.16
CA TRP A 38 -17.28 -1.84 10.06
C TRP A 38 -16.28 -1.52 11.19
N ILE A 39 -15.68 -2.55 11.80
CA ILE A 39 -14.70 -2.42 12.89
C ILE A 39 -13.44 -1.68 12.42
N ILE A 40 -13.00 -1.90 11.18
CA ILE A 40 -11.81 -1.26 10.60
C ILE A 40 -12.00 0.26 10.42
N GLN A 41 -13.25 0.75 10.40
CA GLN A 41 -13.58 2.18 10.24
C GLN A 41 -12.76 2.87 9.12
N PRO A 42 -12.92 2.43 7.86
CA PRO A 42 -12.02 2.83 6.76
C PRO A 42 -12.03 4.34 6.48
N TRP A 43 -13.08 5.07 6.90
CA TRP A 43 -13.16 6.53 6.73
C TRP A 43 -12.05 7.28 7.47
N GLN A 44 -11.54 6.76 8.58
CA GLN A 44 -10.41 7.39 9.27
C GLN A 44 -9.13 7.30 8.43
N LEU A 45 -8.99 6.24 7.62
CA LEU A 45 -7.82 6.02 6.77
C LEU A 45 -7.82 6.94 5.54
N ILE A 46 -9.01 7.23 4.99
CA ILE A 46 -9.17 8.04 3.77
C ILE A 46 -8.89 9.52 4.04
N ASN A 47 -9.10 10.00 5.28
CA ASN A 47 -8.87 11.39 5.65
C ASN A 47 -7.39 11.82 5.57
N GLN A 48 -6.43 10.89 5.49
CA GLN A 48 -5.01 11.19 5.40
C GLN A 48 -4.34 10.42 4.25
N ALA A 49 -4.08 11.11 3.14
CA ALA A 49 -3.50 10.52 1.92
C ALA A 49 -2.16 9.79 2.16
N ALA A 50 -1.27 10.38 2.97
CA ALA A 50 0.02 9.78 3.30
C ALA A 50 -0.13 8.43 4.05
N THR A 51 -1.06 8.36 4.99
CA THR A 51 -1.32 7.16 5.79
C THR A 51 -1.98 6.07 4.95
N PHE A 52 -2.92 6.45 4.07
CA PHE A 52 -3.54 5.53 3.13
C PHE A 52 -2.51 4.84 2.23
N VAL A 53 -1.63 5.60 1.59
CA VAL A 53 -0.58 5.07 0.70
C VAL A 53 0.41 4.18 1.46
N ALA A 54 0.82 4.60 2.67
CA ALA A 54 1.72 3.80 3.50
C ALA A 54 1.13 2.43 3.86
N VAL A 55 -0.17 2.38 4.19
CA VAL A 55 -0.87 1.13 4.51
C VAL A 55 -0.98 0.21 3.29
N LEU A 56 -1.34 0.74 2.13
CA LEU A 56 -1.39 -0.04 0.88
C LEU A 56 -0.03 -0.63 0.52
N ASN A 57 1.04 0.17 0.61
CA ASN A 57 2.40 -0.28 0.35
C ASN A 57 2.83 -1.37 1.34
N SER A 58 2.46 -1.23 2.61
CA SER A 58 2.74 -2.24 3.64
C SER A 58 2.07 -3.56 3.30
N PHE A 59 0.78 -3.55 2.95
CA PHE A 59 0.05 -4.76 2.55
C PHE A 59 0.65 -5.43 1.32
N ALA A 60 1.03 -4.66 0.30
CA ALA A 60 1.64 -5.19 -0.91
C ALA A 60 2.96 -5.94 -0.64
N VAL A 61 3.80 -5.40 0.26
CA VAL A 61 5.08 -6.01 0.67
C VAL A 61 4.89 -7.38 1.32
N PHE A 62 3.82 -7.58 2.10
CA PHE A 62 3.54 -8.88 2.72
C PHE A 62 2.81 -9.85 1.80
N LEU A 63 1.87 -9.38 0.98
CA LEU A 63 1.08 -10.23 0.07
C LEU A 63 1.93 -10.76 -1.11
N ALA A 64 2.82 -9.94 -1.66
CA ALA A 64 3.64 -10.33 -2.81
C ALA A 64 4.46 -11.62 -2.59
N PRO A 65 5.21 -11.80 -1.49
CA PRO A 65 5.93 -13.04 -1.24
C PRO A 65 5.03 -14.23 -0.91
N ILE A 66 3.83 -14.02 -0.33
CA ILE A 66 2.85 -15.11 -0.16
C ILE A 66 2.43 -15.65 -1.52
N MET A 67 2.05 -14.76 -2.44
CA MET A 67 1.71 -15.13 -3.81
C MET A 67 2.89 -15.79 -4.53
N GLY A 68 4.11 -15.26 -4.36
CA GLY A 68 5.31 -15.85 -4.94
C GLY A 68 5.57 -17.28 -4.48
N VAL A 69 5.42 -17.57 -3.19
CA VAL A 69 5.57 -18.93 -2.65
C VAL A 69 4.46 -19.85 -3.19
N MET A 70 3.21 -19.39 -3.25
CA MET A 70 2.11 -20.19 -3.82
C MET A 70 2.34 -20.53 -5.30
N VAL A 71 2.78 -19.56 -6.10
CA VAL A 71 3.10 -19.77 -7.53
C VAL A 71 4.28 -20.72 -7.67
N CYS A 72 5.33 -20.56 -6.88
CA CYS A 72 6.49 -21.45 -6.91
C CYS A 72 6.12 -22.89 -6.52
N ASP A 73 5.30 -23.06 -5.47
CA ASP A 73 4.83 -24.38 -5.04
C ASP A 73 4.03 -25.08 -6.15
N TYR A 74 3.11 -24.35 -6.83
CA TYR A 74 2.28 -24.93 -7.88
C TYR A 74 3.06 -25.25 -9.17
N PHE A 75 3.88 -24.30 -9.66
CA PHE A 75 4.56 -24.44 -10.95
C PHE A 75 5.88 -25.19 -10.86
N VAL A 76 6.71 -24.92 -9.84
CA VAL A 76 8.08 -25.46 -9.74
C VAL A 76 8.08 -26.78 -8.98
N LEU A 77 7.54 -26.80 -7.76
CA LEU A 77 7.56 -28.00 -6.91
C LEU A 77 6.60 -29.06 -7.43
N ARG A 78 5.34 -28.69 -7.67
CA ARG A 78 4.27 -29.64 -8.03
C ARG A 78 4.09 -29.83 -9.53
N ARG A 79 4.79 -29.04 -10.37
CA ARG A 79 4.71 -29.11 -11.84
C ARG A 79 3.26 -29.17 -12.35
N ARG A 80 2.37 -28.36 -11.77
CA ARG A 80 0.92 -28.29 -12.08
C ARG A 80 0.12 -29.56 -11.76
N ARG A 81 0.66 -30.50 -10.98
CA ARG A 81 -0.02 -31.74 -10.56
C ARG A 81 -0.40 -31.66 -9.09
N VAL A 82 -1.69 -31.44 -8.81
CA VAL A 82 -2.25 -31.39 -7.45
C VAL A 82 -3.24 -32.55 -7.29
N ARG A 83 -3.01 -33.40 -6.29
CA ARG A 83 -3.94 -34.46 -5.90
C ARG A 83 -5.07 -33.87 -5.06
N LEU A 84 -6.29 -33.82 -5.61
CA LEU A 84 -7.47 -33.24 -4.97
C LEU A 84 -7.95 -34.05 -3.76
N THR A 85 -7.83 -35.37 -3.82
CA THR A 85 -8.26 -36.29 -2.74
C THR A 85 -7.51 -36.03 -1.43
N HIS A 86 -6.21 -35.71 -1.51
CA HIS A 86 -5.39 -35.38 -0.34
C HIS A 86 -5.61 -33.92 0.14
N LEU A 87 -6.28 -33.05 -0.62
CA LEU A 87 -6.50 -31.65 -0.21
C LEU A 87 -7.56 -31.51 0.87
N PHE A 88 -8.57 -32.39 0.85
CA PHE A 88 -9.71 -32.35 1.79
C PHE A 88 -9.66 -33.43 2.87
N SER A 89 -8.67 -34.33 2.83
CA SER A 89 -8.50 -35.38 3.84
C SER A 89 -7.39 -34.98 4.82
N PRO A 90 -7.64 -34.92 6.14
CA PRO A 90 -6.59 -34.70 7.13
C PRO A 90 -5.72 -35.96 7.32
N GLU A 91 -6.28 -37.15 7.11
CA GLU A 91 -5.59 -38.42 7.30
C GLU A 91 -4.92 -38.88 6.00
N GLY A 92 -3.63 -39.23 6.06
CA GLY A 92 -2.86 -39.74 4.92
C GLY A 92 -2.58 -38.72 3.80
N SER A 93 -2.71 -37.42 4.09
CA SER A 93 -2.47 -36.37 3.10
C SER A 93 -0.98 -36.03 2.94
N ASP A 94 -0.51 -35.95 1.70
CA ASP A 94 0.84 -35.43 1.41
C ASP A 94 0.99 -33.94 1.78
N TYR A 95 -0.12 -33.25 2.07
CA TYR A 95 -0.15 -31.84 2.45
C TYR A 95 -0.31 -31.64 3.96
N TRP A 96 -0.39 -32.72 4.76
CA TRP A 96 -0.51 -32.63 6.21
C TRP A 96 0.81 -32.25 6.90
N TYR A 97 1.96 -32.40 6.23
CA TYR A 97 3.30 -32.04 6.75
C TYR A 97 3.48 -32.41 8.25
N GLN A 98 4.00 -31.49 9.08
CA GLN A 98 4.05 -31.68 10.53
C GLN A 98 2.82 -31.02 11.17
N HIS A 99 1.83 -31.84 11.55
CA HIS A 99 0.59 -31.40 12.22
C HIS A 99 -0.19 -30.29 11.47
N GLY A 100 -0.19 -30.32 10.14
CA GLY A 100 -0.86 -29.36 9.26
C GLY A 100 0.00 -28.16 8.84
N ILE A 101 1.24 -28.03 9.32
CA ILE A 101 2.11 -26.87 9.05
C ILE A 101 3.37 -27.28 8.29
N ASN A 102 3.67 -26.53 7.22
CA ASN A 102 4.93 -26.63 6.50
C ASN A 102 5.94 -25.58 7.00
N TRP A 103 6.83 -26.00 7.89
CA TRP A 103 7.88 -25.15 8.45
C TRP A 103 8.85 -24.56 7.43
N ARG A 104 8.95 -25.13 6.21
CA ARG A 104 9.83 -24.60 5.16
C ARG A 104 9.26 -23.35 4.50
N VAL A 105 7.94 -23.16 4.54
CA VAL A 105 7.27 -21.99 3.94
C VAL A 105 7.58 -20.72 4.73
N ILE A 106 7.68 -20.82 6.06
CA ILE A 106 7.95 -19.68 6.95
C ILE A 106 9.27 -18.96 6.59
N PRO A 107 10.45 -19.62 6.54
CA PRO A 107 11.69 -18.96 6.17
C PRO A 107 11.70 -18.47 4.71
N CYS A 108 11.05 -19.17 3.78
CA CYS A 108 10.90 -18.70 2.39
C CYS A 108 10.09 -17.40 2.30
N TRP A 109 9.00 -17.31 3.07
CA TRP A 109 8.19 -16.10 3.14
C TRP A 109 8.97 -14.95 3.80
N VAL A 110 9.65 -15.20 4.92
CA VAL A 110 10.49 -14.20 5.61
C VAL A 110 11.61 -13.69 4.70
N ALA A 111 12.29 -14.57 3.98
CA ALA A 111 13.31 -14.16 3.01
C ALA A 111 12.75 -13.29 1.87
N GLY A 112 11.45 -13.43 1.55
CA GLY A 112 10.78 -12.63 0.53
C GLY A 112 10.49 -11.20 0.96
N TRP A 113 9.95 -10.98 2.17
CA TRP A 113 9.60 -9.62 2.62
C TRP A 113 10.73 -8.92 3.40
N ALA A 114 11.63 -9.64 4.08
CA ALA A 114 12.69 -9.04 4.91
C ALA A 114 13.55 -7.97 4.19
N PRO A 115 13.96 -8.15 2.92
CA PRO A 115 14.70 -7.11 2.19
C PRO A 115 13.85 -5.86 1.88
N THR A 116 12.55 -6.05 1.66
CA THR A 116 11.63 -4.98 1.24
C THR A 116 11.18 -4.07 2.38
N VAL A 117 11.32 -4.52 3.64
CA VAL A 117 11.01 -3.70 4.83
C VAL A 117 11.90 -2.47 4.92
N GLY A 118 13.19 -2.61 4.58
CA GLY A 118 14.12 -1.48 4.58
C GLY A 118 13.68 -0.36 3.62
N GLY A 119 13.12 -0.74 2.47
CA GLY A 119 12.55 0.20 1.49
C GLY A 119 11.27 0.87 1.96
N LEU A 120 10.42 0.16 2.72
CA LEU A 120 9.18 0.70 3.28
C LEU A 120 9.44 1.79 4.32
N ILE A 121 10.47 1.61 5.17
CA ILE A 121 10.89 2.61 6.17
C ILE A 121 11.45 3.86 5.49
N GLY A 122 12.14 3.69 4.35
CA GLY A 122 12.70 4.80 3.56
C GLY A 122 11.66 5.64 2.81
N TYR A 123 10.47 5.10 2.50
CA TYR A 123 9.42 5.83 1.77
C TYR A 123 8.93 7.08 2.52
N GLN A 124 9.01 7.07 3.85
CA GLN A 124 8.65 8.21 4.70
C GLN A 124 9.68 9.35 4.65
N GLN A 125 10.93 9.10 4.22
CA GLN A 125 11.98 10.11 4.17
C GLN A 125 11.93 10.99 2.91
N TYR A 126 11.44 10.47 1.79
CA TYR A 126 11.37 11.25 0.54
C TYR A 126 10.29 12.35 0.56
N GLY A 127 9.36 12.30 1.52
CA GLY A 127 8.45 13.42 1.83
C GLY A 127 9.07 14.51 2.73
N LYS A 128 10.33 14.34 3.16
CA LYS A 128 11.09 15.29 3.98
C LYS A 128 12.27 15.92 3.22
N PHE A 129 12.18 16.03 1.89
CA PHE A 129 13.00 17.05 1.23
C PHE A 129 12.49 18.40 1.72
N THR A 130 13.20 18.94 2.71
CA THR A 130 12.97 20.29 3.21
C THR A 130 13.00 21.20 1.99
N ALA A 131 12.04 22.10 1.84
CA ALA A 131 11.96 23.01 0.68
C ALA A 131 13.29 23.74 0.39
N SER A 132 14.16 23.86 1.41
CA SER A 132 15.53 24.39 1.31
C SER A 132 16.52 23.54 0.49
N GLU A 133 16.31 22.22 0.36
CA GLU A 133 17.10 21.34 -0.52
C GLU A 133 16.58 21.34 -1.96
N ALA A 134 15.25 21.42 -2.14
CA ALA A 134 14.63 21.60 -3.46
C ALA A 134 15.00 22.97 -4.08
N ALA A 135 15.09 24.02 -3.26
CA ALA A 135 15.54 25.35 -3.68
C ALA A 135 17.01 25.35 -4.15
N LYS A 136 17.89 24.52 -3.57
CA LYS A 136 19.29 24.36 -4.03
C LYS A 136 19.40 23.65 -5.38
N LEU A 137 18.38 22.89 -5.76
CA LEU A 137 18.31 22.15 -7.03
C LEU A 137 17.57 22.92 -8.14
N GLY A 138 17.10 24.14 -7.88
CA GLY A 138 16.43 24.97 -8.89
C GLY A 138 15.10 24.41 -9.39
N VAL A 139 14.49 23.48 -8.65
CA VAL A 139 13.20 22.88 -9.00
C VAL A 139 12.10 23.80 -8.50
N ILE A 140 11.41 24.48 -9.42
CA ILE A 140 10.27 25.34 -9.13
C ILE A 140 9.09 24.44 -8.74
N PRO A 141 8.51 24.57 -7.53
CA PRO A 141 7.28 23.88 -7.20
C PRO A 141 6.17 24.41 -8.11
N CYS A 142 5.54 23.51 -8.88
CA CYS A 142 4.33 23.83 -9.63
C CYS A 142 3.23 24.12 -8.59
N GLU A 143 2.79 25.37 -8.51
CA GLU A 143 1.66 25.78 -7.68
C GLU A 143 0.44 24.91 -8.01
N GLU A 144 -0.02 24.09 -7.06
CA GLU A 144 -1.41 24.06 -6.64
C GLU A 144 -1.55 23.31 -5.31
N GLU A 145 -2.48 23.78 -4.47
CA GLU A 145 -2.82 23.29 -3.12
C GLU A 145 -1.92 23.76 -1.96
N ALA A 146 -1.85 25.08 -1.83
CA ALA A 146 -1.95 25.71 -0.53
C ALA A 146 -3.29 25.33 0.14
N ALA A 147 -3.29 24.38 1.06
CA ALA A 147 -4.33 24.25 2.08
C ALA A 147 -3.85 23.46 3.31
N VAL A 148 -3.59 24.22 4.38
CA VAL A 148 -3.82 23.87 5.79
C VAL A 148 -2.95 22.76 6.41
N SER A 149 -1.93 23.19 7.17
CA SER A 149 -1.92 22.98 8.62
C SER A 149 -0.76 23.77 9.24
N GLU A 150 -1.08 24.97 9.74
CA GLU A 150 -0.32 25.59 10.81
C GLU A 150 -0.33 24.66 12.03
N SER A 151 0.85 24.30 12.52
CA SER A 151 1.03 23.77 13.87
C SER A 151 2.47 24.01 14.31
N GLY A 152 2.71 25.23 14.79
CA GLY A 152 3.45 25.49 16.02
C GLY A 152 4.94 25.14 16.06
N LYS A 153 5.77 26.14 15.75
CA LYS A 153 6.89 26.51 16.63
C LYS A 153 7.32 27.95 16.35
N GLU A 154 6.82 28.86 17.19
CA GLU A 154 7.42 30.16 17.40
C GLU A 154 8.82 29.95 17.98
N GLU A 155 9.86 30.33 17.24
CA GLU A 155 11.08 30.92 17.80
C GLU A 155 11.52 32.04 16.87
N GLY A 156 11.78 33.20 17.48
CA GLY A 156 11.81 34.50 16.83
C GLY A 156 12.91 34.69 15.79
N ILE A 157 12.61 35.54 14.82
CA ILE A 157 13.24 36.86 14.65
C ILE A 157 12.56 37.48 13.43
N VAL A 158 11.62 38.39 13.71
CA VAL A 158 11.05 39.29 12.71
C VAL A 158 12.15 40.29 12.36
N THR A 159 12.88 40.02 11.27
CA THR A 159 13.70 41.04 10.62
C THR A 159 12.83 41.70 9.57
N LEU A 160 12.33 42.88 9.93
CA LEU A 160 11.83 43.87 8.98
C LEU A 160 12.90 44.13 7.93
N ALA A 161 12.66 43.74 6.68
CA ALA A 161 13.50 44.10 5.55
C ALA A 161 12.62 44.53 4.38
N GLY A 162 12.21 45.80 4.46
CA GLY A 162 12.07 46.73 3.33
C GLY A 162 11.27 46.25 2.13
N GLU A 163 10.01 46.65 2.10
CA GLU A 163 9.38 47.05 0.83
C GLU A 163 10.30 48.09 0.16
N THR A 164 10.93 47.72 -0.94
CA THR A 164 11.40 48.67 -1.95
C THR A 164 10.67 48.32 -3.23
N SER A 165 9.48 48.90 -3.35
CA SER A 165 8.76 49.03 -4.61
C SER A 165 9.55 49.94 -5.55
N GLU A 166 9.57 49.51 -6.82
CA GLU A 166 9.82 50.30 -8.02
C GLU A 166 11.24 50.84 -8.24
N ASP A 167 11.95 50.21 -9.18
CA ASP A 167 12.52 51.02 -10.26
C ASP A 167 12.56 50.26 -11.60
N ALA A 168 12.37 51.05 -12.65
CA ALA A 168 11.84 50.65 -13.93
C ALA A 168 12.87 50.05 -14.91
N ARG A 169 12.29 49.38 -15.92
CA ARG A 169 12.67 49.48 -17.36
C ARG A 169 13.58 48.38 -17.92
N GLY A 170 12.93 47.46 -18.63
CA GLY A 170 13.43 46.97 -19.92
C GLY A 170 14.04 45.57 -19.94
N GLU A 171 13.22 44.56 -20.19
CA GLU A 171 13.38 43.62 -21.33
C GLU A 171 12.27 42.54 -21.26
N GLU A 172 11.23 42.70 -22.07
CA GLU A 172 10.31 41.62 -22.43
C GLU A 172 11.06 40.63 -23.33
N ARG A 173 11.35 39.42 -22.85
CA ARG A 173 11.79 38.31 -23.71
C ARG A 173 10.66 37.30 -23.91
N ARG A 174 9.91 37.49 -25.00
CA ARG A 174 9.02 36.52 -25.65
C ARG A 174 9.81 35.31 -26.14
N TRP A 175 9.48 34.10 -25.68
CA TRP A 175 10.15 32.84 -26.06
C TRP A 175 9.29 31.80 -26.80
N TRP A 176 8.20 32.21 -27.47
CA TRP A 176 7.37 31.29 -28.25
C TRP A 176 7.45 31.55 -29.75
N ASN A 177 8.28 30.76 -30.45
CA ASN A 177 8.20 30.59 -31.90
C ASN A 177 8.75 29.21 -32.30
N LEU A 178 7.90 28.18 -32.25
CA LEU A 178 8.10 26.94 -33.00
C LEU A 178 7.12 26.96 -34.19
N ARG A 179 7.67 27.27 -35.37
CA ARG A 179 6.99 27.24 -36.67
C ARG A 179 6.54 25.82 -36.99
N ARG A 180 5.27 25.68 -37.39
CA ARG A 180 4.84 24.59 -38.29
C ARG A 180 5.34 24.86 -39.70
N ARG A 181 6.07 23.92 -40.29
CA ARG A 181 5.95 23.49 -41.69
C ARG A 181 6.29 22.01 -41.77
#